data_AF-A0A962SFS7-F1
#
_entry.id   AF-A0A962SFS7-F1
#
_cell.length_a   1.000
_cell.length_b   1.000
_cell.length_c   1.000
_cell.angle_alpha   90.00
_cell.angle_beta   90.00
_cell.angle_gamma   90.00
#
_symmetry.space_group_name_H-M   'P 1'
#
loop_
_entity.id
_entity.type
_entity.pdbx_description
1 polymer ?
#
loop_
_entity_poly.entity_id
_entity_poly.type
_entity_poly.pdbx_seq_one_letter_code
_entity_poly.pdbx_strand_id
1 'polypeptide(L)'
;AQVVALLKQVRPDLIVVLGGPEVSHEWDRQAIVELADYLIAGPGDLAFAQLCQRIHEGNPPTEKIIVADPPPLDRLLSPYRFYTDEDIAHRLIYVEASRGCPFKCEFCLSALDKTAWPFPLEPFLAELQTLHQRGVRHFKFVDRTFNLNVKTCARILDFFLERLDERLFLHFELIPD
;
A
#
# COMPACT_ATOMS: atom_id res chain seq x y z
N ALA A 1 -7.45 13.89 -13.46
CA ALA A 1 -6.90 14.85 -14.45
C ALA A 1 -6.99 16.30 -13.99
N GLN A 2 -8.15 16.79 -13.52
CA GLN A 2 -8.36 18.21 -13.16
C GLN A 2 -7.32 18.78 -12.17
N VAL A 3 -6.99 18.06 -11.09
CA VAL A 3 -5.99 18.50 -10.11
C VAL A 3 -4.61 18.68 -10.75
N VAL A 4 -4.17 17.71 -11.57
CA VAL A 4 -2.88 17.79 -12.28
C VAL A 4 -2.87 18.96 -13.26
N ALA A 5 -3.95 19.16 -14.03
CA ALA A 5 -4.07 20.28 -14.94
C ALA A 5 -3.95 21.63 -14.22
N LEU A 6 -4.65 21.79 -13.09
CA LEU A 6 -4.58 23.01 -12.28
C LEU A 6 -3.17 23.24 -11.71
N LEU A 7 -2.53 22.18 -11.19
CA LEU A 7 -1.17 22.26 -10.68
C LEU A 7 -0.19 22.71 -11.77
N LYS A 8 -0.29 22.15 -12.98
CA LYS A 8 0.54 22.52 -14.13
C LYS A 8 0.24 23.93 -14.65
N GLN A 9 -0.99 24.42 -14.55
CA GLN A 9 -1.32 25.80 -14.89
C GLN A 9 -0.67 26.80 -13.91
N VAL A 10 -0.68 26.49 -12.61
CA VAL A 10 -0.13 27.38 -11.57
C VAL A 10 1.39 27.29 -11.48
N ARG A 11 1.96 26.08 -11.67
CA ARG A 11 3.40 25.83 -11.63
C ARG A 11 3.77 24.82 -12.73
N PRO A 12 4.06 25.29 -13.96
CA PRO A 12 4.39 24.43 -15.10
C PRO A 12 5.57 23.49 -14.83
N ASP A 13 6.59 23.98 -14.12
CA ASP A 13 7.81 23.24 -13.79
C ASP A 13 7.64 22.26 -12.61
N LEU A 14 6.44 22.17 -12.01
CA LEU A 14 6.19 21.19 -10.95
C LEU A 14 6.25 19.78 -11.52
N ILE A 15 7.16 18.96 -11.02
CA ILE A 15 7.21 17.54 -11.38
C ILE A 15 6.04 16.83 -10.69
N VAL A 16 5.18 16.20 -11.48
CA VAL A 16 4.04 15.39 -11.06
C VAL A 16 4.31 13.95 -11.43
N VAL A 17 4.32 13.08 -10.42
CA VAL A 17 4.44 11.64 -10.57
C VAL A 17 3.11 10.99 -10.24
N LEU A 18 2.61 10.12 -11.11
CA LEU A 18 1.43 9.31 -10.86
C LEU A 18 1.82 7.91 -10.40
N GLY A 19 0.95 7.29 -9.62
CA GLY A 19 1.04 5.90 -9.20
C GLY A 19 -0.30 5.44 -8.65
N GLY A 20 -0.41 4.14 -8.40
CA GLY A 20 -1.65 3.49 -7.95
C GLY A 20 -2.21 2.52 -8.98
N PRO A 21 -3.06 1.57 -8.55
CA PRO A 21 -3.50 0.46 -9.39
C PRO A 21 -4.35 0.93 -10.59
N GLU A 22 -5.08 2.04 -10.46
CA GLU A 22 -5.94 2.57 -11.54
C GLU A 22 -5.15 3.11 -12.73
N VAL A 23 -3.96 3.68 -12.49
CA VAL A 23 -3.07 4.22 -13.53
C VAL A 23 -1.95 3.24 -13.90
N SER A 24 -1.84 2.11 -13.18
CA SER A 24 -0.83 1.07 -13.47
C SER A 24 -1.26 0.12 -14.59
N HIS A 25 -2.49 0.23 -15.08
CA HIS A 25 -3.03 -0.57 -16.18
C HIS A 25 -3.74 0.34 -17.19
N GLU A 26 -3.67 -0.01 -18.48
CA GLU A 26 -4.30 0.75 -19.59
C GLU A 26 -4.01 2.26 -19.54
N TRP A 27 -2.80 2.63 -19.10
CA TRP A 27 -2.40 4.02 -18.86
C TRP A 27 -2.33 4.85 -20.13
N ASP A 28 -2.15 4.21 -21.29
CA ASP A 28 -2.03 4.83 -22.61
C ASP A 28 -3.29 5.61 -23.03
N ARG A 29 -4.43 5.32 -22.42
CA ARG A 29 -5.71 5.97 -22.73
C ARG A 29 -6.12 7.04 -21.73
N GLN A 30 -5.30 7.29 -20.71
CA GLN A 30 -5.68 8.13 -19.59
C GLN A 30 -5.07 9.53 -19.73
N ALA A 31 -5.92 10.54 -19.97
CA ALA A 31 -5.50 11.94 -20.12
C ALA A 31 -4.68 12.48 -18.92
N ILE A 32 -4.86 11.92 -17.71
CA ILE A 32 -4.05 12.31 -16.55
C ILE A 32 -2.55 11.98 -16.73
N VAL A 33 -2.23 10.90 -17.45
CA VAL A 33 -0.86 10.45 -17.70
C VAL A 33 -0.15 11.36 -18.69
N GLU A 34 -0.87 11.92 -19.66
CA GLU A 34 -0.35 12.93 -20.57
C GLU A 34 0.09 14.19 -19.82
N LEU A 35 -0.70 14.61 -18.82
CA LEU A 35 -0.46 15.82 -18.03
C LEU A 35 0.64 15.68 -16.97
N ALA A 36 0.96 14.45 -16.54
CA ALA A 36 2.00 14.19 -15.57
C ALA A 36 3.38 14.03 -16.23
N ASP A 37 4.45 14.17 -15.45
CA ASP A 37 5.83 14.02 -15.94
C ASP A 37 6.27 12.55 -15.93
N TYR A 38 5.84 11.81 -14.91
CA TYR A 38 6.15 10.39 -14.74
C TYR A 38 4.93 9.59 -14.30
N LEU A 39 4.91 8.30 -14.67
CA LEU A 39 4.02 7.29 -14.13
C LEU A 39 4.87 6.14 -13.59
N ILE A 40 4.60 5.72 -12.36
CA ILE A 40 5.07 4.46 -11.82
C ILE A 40 3.96 3.43 -11.96
N ALA A 41 4.16 2.46 -12.84
CA ALA A 41 3.25 1.34 -13.06
C ALA A 41 3.70 0.16 -12.21
N GLY A 42 2.92 -0.17 -11.17
CA GLY A 42 3.27 -1.18 -10.16
C GLY A 42 3.60 -0.58 -8.78
N PRO A 43 4.18 -1.39 -7.87
CA PRO A 43 4.48 -0.96 -6.50
C PRO A 43 5.48 0.21 -6.44
N GLY A 44 5.09 1.28 -5.76
CA GLY A 44 5.87 2.52 -5.70
C GLY A 44 7.01 2.54 -4.68
N ASP A 45 7.11 1.55 -3.78
CA ASP A 45 7.94 1.64 -2.57
C ASP A 45 9.39 2.03 -2.85
N LEU A 46 10.06 1.31 -3.77
CA LEU A 46 11.44 1.59 -4.15
C LEU A 46 11.54 2.47 -5.40
N ALA A 47 10.65 2.24 -6.38
CA ALA A 47 10.69 2.94 -7.66
C ALA A 47 10.49 4.46 -7.49
N PHE A 48 9.62 4.88 -6.57
CA PHE A 48 9.39 6.30 -6.31
C PHE A 48 10.60 6.96 -5.65
N ALA A 49 11.19 6.30 -4.64
CA ALA A 49 12.40 6.80 -3.99
C ALA A 49 13.57 6.94 -4.98
N GLN A 50 13.76 5.94 -5.85
CA GLN A 50 14.78 5.96 -6.91
C GLN A 50 14.53 7.09 -7.93
N LEU A 51 13.28 7.30 -8.35
CA LEU A 51 12.93 8.41 -9.24
C LEU A 51 13.24 9.76 -8.60
N CYS A 52 12.82 9.98 -7.35
CA CYS A 52 13.11 11.21 -6.62
C CYS A 52 14.61 11.46 -6.50
N GLN A 53 15.40 10.42 -6.19
CA GLN A 53 16.85 10.52 -6.10
C GLN A 53 17.46 10.94 -7.44
N ARG A 54 17.09 10.27 -8.54
CA ARG A 54 17.58 10.57 -9.89
C ARG A 54 17.27 12.00 -10.33
N ILE A 55 16.06 12.47 -10.07
CA ILE A 55 15.66 13.86 -10.35
C ILE A 55 16.52 14.82 -9.53
N HIS A 56 16.70 14.56 -8.23
CA HIS A 56 17.50 15.40 -7.34
C HIS A 56 18.97 15.49 -7.76
N GLU A 57 19.53 14.40 -8.25
CA GLU A 57 20.91 14.31 -8.77
C GLU A 57 21.08 14.93 -10.17
N GLY A 58 20.00 15.44 -10.78
CA GLY A 58 20.04 16.02 -12.12
C GLY A 58 20.17 14.97 -13.24
N ASN A 59 19.84 13.71 -12.95
CA ASN A 59 19.86 12.60 -13.91
C ASN A 59 18.47 11.90 -14.03
N PRO A 60 17.41 12.66 -14.35
CA PRO A 60 16.08 12.10 -14.49
C PRO A 60 16.03 11.01 -15.58
N PRO A 61 15.16 9.99 -15.43
CA PRO A 61 14.89 9.06 -16.52
C PRO A 61 14.37 9.78 -17.77
N THR A 62 14.72 9.26 -18.95
CA THR A 62 14.18 9.71 -20.23
C THR A 62 12.76 9.19 -20.45
N GLU A 63 12.47 8.01 -19.93
CA GLU A 63 11.16 7.39 -20.00
C GLU A 63 10.19 8.02 -19.00
N LYS A 64 9.01 8.44 -19.48
CA LYS A 64 7.89 8.85 -18.62
C LYS A 64 7.33 7.68 -17.82
N ILE A 65 7.25 6.50 -18.43
CA ILE A 65 6.63 5.31 -17.83
C ILE A 65 7.73 4.46 -17.18
N ILE A 66 7.62 4.28 -15.88
CA ILE A 66 8.53 3.48 -15.05
C ILE A 66 7.77 2.26 -14.59
N VAL A 67 8.07 1.11 -15.17
CA VAL A 67 7.52 -0.17 -14.73
C VAL A 67 8.29 -0.61 -13.49
N ALA A 68 7.59 -0.80 -12.39
CA ALA A 68 8.16 -1.15 -11.10
C ALA A 68 7.91 -2.62 -10.77
N ASP A 69 9.00 -3.32 -10.44
CA ASP A 69 8.90 -4.68 -9.90
C ASP A 69 8.51 -4.66 -8.42
N PRO A 70 7.74 -5.66 -7.95
CA PRO A 70 7.45 -5.81 -6.53
C PRO A 70 8.74 -5.91 -5.71
N PRO A 71 8.91 -5.07 -4.67
CA PRO A 71 10.08 -5.17 -3.81
C PRO A 71 10.00 -6.43 -2.94
N PRO A 72 11.15 -6.97 -2.50
CA PRO A 72 11.16 -7.97 -1.43
C PRO A 72 10.61 -7.33 -0.14
N LEU A 73 9.51 -7.87 0.38
CA LEU A 73 8.76 -7.25 1.49
C LEU A 73 9.54 -7.19 2.80
N ASP A 74 10.51 -8.07 2.98
CA ASP A 74 11.42 -8.08 4.14
C ASP A 74 12.43 -6.93 4.16
N ARG A 75 12.58 -6.20 3.04
CA ARG A 75 13.43 -5.01 2.94
C ARG A 75 12.67 -3.70 3.12
N LEU A 76 11.34 -3.76 3.22
CA LEU A 76 10.51 -2.59 3.40
C LEU A 76 10.47 -2.19 4.88
N LEU A 77 10.58 -0.89 5.13
CA LEU A 77 10.33 -0.35 6.46
C LEU A 77 8.84 -0.23 6.69
N SER A 78 8.38 -0.65 7.87
CA SER A 78 7.00 -0.41 8.30
C SER A 78 6.70 1.10 8.32
N PRO A 79 5.55 1.54 7.77
CA PRO A 79 5.14 2.93 7.80
C PRO A 79 4.45 3.32 9.12
N TYR A 80 4.16 2.37 10.01
CA TYR A 80 3.22 2.60 11.11
C TYR A 80 3.71 3.60 12.17
N ARG A 81 5.02 3.86 12.23
CA ARG A 81 5.59 4.96 13.04
C ARG A 81 5.07 6.35 12.65
N PHE A 82 4.55 6.51 11.43
CA PHE A 82 4.03 7.78 10.94
C PHE A 82 2.58 8.05 11.35
N TYR A 83 1.88 7.07 11.92
CA TYR A 83 0.60 7.34 12.58
C TYR A 83 0.84 8.22 13.80
N THR A 84 0.27 9.42 13.79
CA THR A 84 0.33 10.36 14.90
C THR A 84 -0.64 9.96 16.01
N ASP A 85 -0.53 10.58 17.19
CA ASP A 85 -1.46 10.30 18.28
C ASP A 85 -2.90 10.75 17.93
N GLU A 86 -3.04 11.79 17.10
CA GLU A 86 -4.31 12.22 16.53
C GLU A 86 -4.91 11.14 15.61
N ASP A 87 -4.08 10.52 14.75
CA ASP A 87 -4.53 9.41 13.90
C ASP A 87 -5.02 8.24 14.76
N ILE A 88 -4.29 7.91 15.82
CA ILE A 88 -4.62 6.82 16.73
C ILE A 88 -5.93 7.08 17.48
N ALA A 89 -6.18 8.32 17.90
CA ALA A 89 -7.36 8.69 18.66
C ALA A 89 -8.64 8.74 17.80
N HIS A 90 -8.52 9.06 16.50
CA HIS A 90 -9.67 9.45 15.68
C HIS A 90 -9.86 8.65 14.39
N ARG A 91 -8.95 7.73 14.04
CA ARG A 91 -9.00 7.01 12.75
C ARG A 91 -8.97 5.49 12.92
N LEU A 92 -9.47 4.82 11.88
CA LEU A 92 -9.20 3.41 11.62
C LEU A 92 -7.76 3.27 11.14
N ILE A 93 -6.96 2.47 11.82
CA ILE A 93 -5.56 2.24 11.47
C ILE A 93 -5.47 1.12 10.46
N TYR A 94 -4.93 1.44 9.28
CA TYR A 94 -4.72 0.49 8.20
C TYR A 94 -3.41 -0.25 8.41
N VAL A 95 -3.49 -1.58 8.32
CA VAL A 95 -2.35 -2.50 8.42
C VAL A 95 -2.41 -3.51 7.28
N GLU A 96 -1.26 -3.99 6.84
CA GLU A 96 -1.12 -4.92 5.71
C GLU A 96 -0.28 -6.11 6.15
N ALA A 97 -0.87 -7.31 6.18
CA ALA A 97 -0.15 -8.55 6.52
C ALA A 97 0.44 -9.23 5.27
N SER A 98 -0.14 -8.95 4.09
CA SER A 98 0.27 -9.48 2.80
C SER A 98 -0.15 -8.57 1.65
N ARG A 99 0.55 -8.68 0.51
CA ARG A 99 0.25 -7.99 -0.74
C ARG A 99 -0.18 -8.95 -1.84
N GLY A 100 -1.14 -8.53 -2.64
CA GLY A 100 -1.64 -9.29 -3.78
C GLY A 100 -2.73 -10.30 -3.41
N CYS A 101 -3.24 -11.00 -4.42
CA CYS A 101 -4.27 -12.02 -4.27
C CYS A 101 -4.11 -13.07 -5.39
N PRO A 102 -4.16 -14.38 -5.11
CA PRO A 102 -4.05 -15.42 -6.15
C PRO A 102 -5.35 -15.59 -6.95
N PHE A 103 -6.47 -15.02 -6.50
CA PHE A 103 -7.76 -15.19 -7.16
C PHE A 103 -7.88 -14.31 -8.41
N LYS A 104 -8.65 -14.81 -9.39
CA LYS A 104 -8.85 -14.19 -10.70
C LYS A 104 -10.30 -13.73 -10.90
N CYS A 105 -10.90 -13.14 -9.87
CA CYS A 105 -12.29 -12.69 -9.91
C CYS A 105 -12.49 -11.63 -11.02
N GLU A 106 -13.46 -11.84 -11.92
CA GLU A 106 -13.67 -10.99 -13.10
C GLU A 106 -13.93 -9.50 -12.79
N PHE A 107 -14.48 -9.23 -11.60
CA PHE A 107 -14.81 -7.89 -11.14
C PHE A 107 -13.70 -7.23 -10.30
N CYS A 108 -12.59 -7.93 -10.04
CA CYS A 108 -11.58 -7.48 -9.08
C CYS A 108 -10.38 -6.85 -9.78
N LEU A 109 -10.03 -5.62 -9.40
CA LEU A 109 -8.83 -4.93 -9.86
C LEU A 109 -7.55 -5.72 -9.51
N SER A 110 -7.55 -6.43 -8.38
CA SER A 110 -6.43 -7.30 -7.96
C SER A 110 -6.38 -8.65 -8.68
N ALA A 111 -7.31 -8.97 -9.58
CA ALA A 111 -7.22 -10.19 -10.39
C ALA A 111 -5.96 -10.23 -11.29
N LEU A 112 -5.30 -9.09 -11.47
CA LEU A 112 -4.04 -9.00 -12.21
C LEU A 112 -2.83 -9.49 -11.39
N ASP A 113 -2.96 -9.57 -10.06
CA ASP A 113 -1.91 -10.08 -9.19
C ASP A 113 -1.66 -11.57 -9.45
N LYS A 114 -0.40 -11.98 -9.49
CA LYS A 114 -0.03 -13.39 -9.79
C LYS A 114 -0.25 -14.31 -8.59
N THR A 115 -0.07 -13.77 -7.38
CA THR A 115 -0.15 -14.48 -6.11
C THR A 115 -0.28 -13.45 -4.97
N ALA A 116 -0.37 -13.94 -3.74
CA ALA A 116 -0.18 -13.13 -2.54
C ALA A 116 1.20 -13.40 -1.92
N TRP A 117 1.83 -12.35 -1.38
CA TRP A 117 3.11 -12.40 -0.68
C TRP A 117 2.94 -11.87 0.74
N PRO A 118 3.21 -12.67 1.79
CA PRO A 118 3.11 -12.21 3.17
C PRO A 118 4.33 -11.36 3.55
N PHE A 119 4.10 -10.34 4.38
CA PHE A 119 5.18 -9.71 5.15
C PHE A 119 5.75 -10.70 6.17
N PRO A 120 7.03 -10.55 6.59
CA PRO A 120 7.57 -11.33 7.70
C PRO A 120 6.70 -11.19 8.95
N LEU A 121 6.18 -12.32 9.43
CA LEU A 121 5.15 -12.34 10.48
C LEU A 121 5.65 -11.74 11.81
N GLU A 122 6.82 -12.15 12.29
CA GLU A 122 7.29 -11.71 13.62
C GLU A 122 7.57 -10.19 13.68
N PRO A 123 8.24 -9.56 12.69
CA PRO A 123 8.30 -8.10 12.60
C PRO A 123 6.92 -7.44 12.54
N PHE A 124 5.98 -8.01 11.77
CA PHE A 124 4.63 -7.47 11.66
C PHE A 124 3.87 -7.53 13.00
N LEU A 125 3.98 -8.62 13.76
CA LEU A 125 3.36 -8.72 15.10
C LEU A 125 3.98 -7.73 16.09
N ALA A 126 5.29 -7.47 16.02
CA ALA A 126 5.94 -6.46 16.86
C ALA A 126 5.46 -5.03 16.54
N GLU A 127 5.21 -4.75 15.27
CA GLU A 127 4.61 -3.51 14.79
C GLU A 127 3.15 -3.36 15.29
N LEU A 128 2.33 -4.42 15.20
CA LEU A 128 0.98 -4.45 15.77
C LEU A 128 1.00 -4.25 17.29
N GLN A 129 1.95 -4.84 18.00
CA GLN A 129 2.14 -4.64 19.43
C GLN A 129 2.42 -3.18 19.75
N THR A 130 3.31 -2.54 18.99
CA THR A 130 3.62 -1.11 19.16
C THR A 130 2.38 -0.24 18.96
N LEU A 131 1.60 -0.48 17.91
CA LEU A 131 0.34 0.23 17.67
C LEU A 131 -0.67 0.01 18.80
N HIS A 132 -0.84 -1.23 19.26
CA HIS A 132 -1.75 -1.54 20.35
C HIS A 132 -1.35 -0.87 21.67
N GLN A 133 -0.04 -0.84 21.98
CA GLN A 133 0.52 -0.16 23.15
C GLN A 133 0.32 1.36 23.09
N ARG A 134 0.37 1.94 21.88
CA ARG A 134 0.06 3.36 21.65
C ARG A 134 -1.43 3.68 21.75
N GLY A 135 -2.30 2.69 21.94
CA GLY A 135 -3.73 2.88 22.17
C GLY A 135 -4.63 2.53 20.99
N VAL A 136 -4.08 2.05 19.87
CA VAL A 136 -4.89 1.62 18.73
C VAL A 136 -5.79 0.46 19.14
N ARG A 137 -7.08 0.58 18.82
CA ARG A 137 -8.07 -0.48 19.01
C ARG A 137 -8.85 -0.80 17.74
N HIS A 138 -8.83 0.07 16.74
CA HIS A 138 -9.54 -0.11 15.49
C HIS A 138 -8.56 -0.40 14.36
N PHE A 139 -8.39 -1.68 14.02
CA PHE A 139 -7.49 -2.16 12.98
C PHE A 139 -8.29 -2.56 11.74
N LYS A 140 -7.87 -2.06 10.57
CA LYS A 140 -8.37 -2.50 9.27
C LYS A 140 -7.25 -3.13 8.46
N PHE A 141 -7.37 -4.43 8.21
CA PHE A 141 -6.46 -5.15 7.35
C PHE A 141 -6.79 -4.85 5.89
N VAL A 142 -5.80 -4.36 5.13
CA VAL A 142 -5.98 -4.02 3.71
C VAL A 142 -5.71 -5.20 2.77
N ASP A 143 -5.31 -6.33 3.33
CA ASP A 143 -5.21 -7.62 2.66
C ASP A 143 -6.48 -7.90 1.85
N ARG A 144 -6.33 -8.17 0.55
CA ARG A 144 -7.48 -8.47 -0.34
C ARG A 144 -8.21 -9.74 0.07
N THR A 145 -7.48 -10.68 0.64
CA THR A 145 -8.03 -11.89 1.24
C THR A 145 -7.13 -12.29 2.40
N PHE A 146 -7.58 -12.01 3.61
CA PHE A 146 -6.82 -12.27 4.83
C PHE A 146 -6.55 -13.77 5.01
N ASN A 147 -7.58 -14.62 4.85
CA ASN A 147 -7.52 -16.06 5.15
C ASN A 147 -6.75 -16.94 4.15
N LEU A 148 -5.91 -16.38 3.27
CA LEU A 148 -5.12 -17.17 2.31
C LEU A 148 -4.12 -18.13 2.96
N ASN A 149 -3.54 -17.76 4.10
CA ASN A 149 -2.65 -18.63 4.87
C ASN A 149 -3.19 -18.80 6.30
N VAL A 150 -3.91 -19.90 6.52
CA VAL A 150 -4.56 -20.21 7.79
C VAL A 150 -3.60 -20.15 8.98
N LYS A 151 -2.34 -20.59 8.83
CA LYS A 151 -1.36 -20.56 9.93
C LYS A 151 -0.99 -19.13 10.33
N THR A 152 -0.74 -18.28 9.34
CA THR A 152 -0.45 -16.86 9.58
C THR A 152 -1.67 -16.16 10.17
N CYS A 153 -2.86 -16.44 9.66
CA CYS A 153 -4.11 -15.85 10.16
C CYS A 153 -4.37 -16.24 11.60
N ALA A 154 -4.24 -17.52 11.94
CA ALA A 154 -4.40 -18.01 13.31
C ALA A 154 -3.43 -17.28 14.25
N ARG A 155 -2.14 -17.15 13.88
CA ARG A 155 -1.16 -16.40 14.68
C ARG A 155 -1.53 -14.93 14.90
N ILE A 156 -2.09 -14.26 13.89
CA ILE A 156 -2.55 -12.87 14.00
C ILE A 156 -3.79 -12.79 14.89
N LEU A 157 -4.74 -13.71 14.74
CA LEU A 157 -5.94 -13.75 15.57
C LEU A 157 -5.61 -14.09 17.04
N ASP A 158 -4.70 -15.03 17.29
CA ASP A 158 -4.21 -15.38 18.63
C ASP A 158 -3.57 -14.15 19.30
N PHE A 159 -2.76 -13.38 18.55
CA PHE A 159 -2.18 -12.14 19.05
C PHE A 159 -3.24 -11.16 19.58
N PHE A 160 -4.36 -11.00 18.86
CA PHE A 160 -5.45 -10.14 19.29
C PHE A 160 -6.32 -10.77 20.38
N LEU A 161 -6.52 -12.09 20.35
CA LEU A 161 -7.28 -12.83 21.36
C LEU A 161 -6.66 -12.67 22.76
N GLU A 162 -5.34 -12.74 22.86
CA GLU A 162 -4.58 -12.48 24.09
C GLU A 162 -4.76 -11.04 24.62
N ARG A 163 -5.24 -10.13 23.78
CA ARG A 163 -5.35 -8.68 24.04
C ARG A 163 -6.80 -8.19 23.87
N LEU A 164 -7.75 -9.11 23.88
CA LEU A 164 -9.15 -8.80 23.64
C LEU A 164 -9.68 -7.88 24.73
N ASP A 165 -10.17 -6.71 24.33
CA ASP A 165 -10.92 -5.79 25.18
C ASP A 165 -12.19 -5.30 24.45
N GLU A 166 -13.11 -4.67 25.18
CA GLU A 166 -14.42 -4.23 24.66
C GLU A 166 -14.32 -3.18 23.54
N ARG A 167 -13.15 -2.56 23.36
CA ARG A 167 -12.93 -1.51 22.35
C ARG A 167 -12.25 -2.07 21.10
N LEU A 168 -11.70 -3.28 21.16
CA LEU A 168 -10.99 -3.87 20.04
C LEU A 168 -11.95 -4.15 18.88
N PHE A 169 -11.65 -3.56 17.73
CA PHE A 169 -12.38 -3.73 16.48
C PHE A 169 -11.40 -4.13 15.38
N LEU A 170 -11.67 -5.27 14.74
CA LEU A 170 -10.85 -5.82 13.66
C LEU A 170 -11.70 -5.98 12.40
N HIS A 171 -11.22 -5.45 11.27
CA HIS A 171 -11.83 -5.63 9.95
C HIS A 171 -10.90 -6.44 9.07
N PHE A 172 -11.42 -7.56 8.54
CA PHE A 172 -10.75 -8.42 7.55
C PHE A 172 -11.63 -8.59 6.31
N GLU A 173 -11.00 -8.67 5.13
CA GLU A 173 -11.63 -9.18 3.90
C GLU A 173 -11.33 -10.69 3.82
N LEU A 174 -12.36 -11.52 3.61
CA LEU A 174 -12.26 -12.97 3.63
C LEU A 174 -12.92 -13.57 2.39
N ILE A 175 -12.42 -14.71 1.93
CA ILE A 175 -13.16 -15.57 1.02
C ILE A 175 -13.84 -16.68 1.84
N PRO A 176 -15.15 -16.95 1.64
CA PRO A 176 -15.79 -18.10 2.26
C PRO A 176 -15.24 -19.40 1.65
N ASP A 177 -14.99 -20.40 2.51
CA ASP A 177 -14.65 -21.77 2.12
C ASP A 177 -15.83 -22.49 1.45
#